data_AF-A0A531LN79-F1
#
_entry.id   AF-A0A531LN79-F1
#
_cell.length_a   1.000
_cell.length_b   1.000
_cell.length_c   1.000
_cell.angle_alpha   90.00
_cell.angle_beta   90.00
_cell.angle_gamma   90.00
#
_symmetry.space_group_name_H-M   'P 1'
#
loop_
_entity.id
_entity.type
_entity.pdbx_description
1 polymer ?
#
loop_
_entity_poly.entity_id
_entity_poly.type
_entity_poly.pdbx_seq_one_letter_code
_entity_poly.pdbx_strand_id
1 'polypeptide(L)'
;MGCFPVISSAITRLFVLFAFAIFCAPAMADAEIHKGTVGGWIDRIELPRADPRFDSRIKNGISNLVSEYQIRQRPDGIEAFDHYAYRIVDRTGLERGAAINFEFDPATSQVTMN
;
A
#
# COMPACT_ATOMS: atom_id res chain seq x y z
N MET A 1 50.15 32.33 -31.03
CA MET A 1 48.79 32.65 -30.57
C MET A 1 47.96 31.37 -30.67
N GLY A 2 47.75 30.69 -29.55
CA GLY A 2 47.08 29.39 -29.50
C GLY A 2 45.58 29.52 -29.66
N CYS A 3 45.02 28.81 -30.63
CA CYS A 3 43.59 28.66 -30.85
C CYS A 3 43.09 27.54 -29.91
N PHE A 4 42.46 27.90 -28.79
CA PHE A 4 41.80 26.91 -27.92
C PHE A 4 40.49 26.45 -28.57
N PRO A 5 40.17 25.15 -28.59
CA PRO A 5 38.98 24.67 -29.27
C PRO A 5 37.73 25.03 -28.45
N VAL A 6 36.87 25.86 -29.05
CA VAL A 6 35.52 26.23 -28.57
C VAL A 6 34.55 25.02 -28.54
N ILE A 7 35.02 23.83 -28.92
CA ILE A 7 34.26 22.58 -29.01
C ILE A 7 33.98 21.97 -27.62
N SER A 8 34.76 22.33 -26.59
CA SER A 8 34.66 21.73 -25.24
C SER A 8 33.44 22.20 -24.44
N SER A 9 32.99 23.44 -24.63
CA SER A 9 31.91 24.02 -23.81
C SER A 9 30.54 23.41 -24.10
N ALA A 10 30.22 23.17 -25.38
CA ALA A 10 28.93 22.63 -25.78
C ALA A 10 28.74 21.18 -25.33
N ILE A 11 29.79 20.35 -25.49
CA ILE A 11 29.78 18.95 -25.07
C ILE A 11 29.70 18.85 -23.54
N THR A 12 30.44 19.69 -22.81
CA THR A 12 30.39 19.71 -21.34
C THR A 12 29.01 20.13 -20.83
N ARG A 13 28.39 21.15 -21.43
CA ARG A 13 27.02 21.58 -21.08
C ARG A 13 26.00 20.50 -21.38
N LEU A 14 26.13 19.82 -22.53
CA LEU A 14 25.25 18.73 -22.89
C LEU A 14 25.38 17.56 -21.91
N PHE A 15 26.61 17.19 -21.53
CA PHE A 15 26.87 16.15 -20.54
C PHE A 15 26.28 16.51 -19.17
N VAL A 16 26.44 17.75 -18.71
CA VAL A 16 25.85 18.23 -17.45
C VAL A 16 24.32 18.22 -17.51
N LEU A 17 23.71 18.65 -18.61
CA LEU A 17 22.26 18.60 -18.79
C LEU A 17 21.73 17.15 -18.81
N PHE A 18 22.47 16.25 -19.46
CA PHE A 18 22.11 14.83 -19.51
C PHE A 18 22.24 14.17 -18.14
N ALA A 19 23.32 14.45 -17.41
CA ALA A 19 23.49 13.98 -16.03
C ALA A 19 22.40 14.55 -15.11
N PHE A 20 22.11 15.85 -15.18
CA PHE A 20 21.06 16.47 -14.38
C PHE A 20 19.68 15.88 -14.68
N ALA A 21 19.35 15.64 -15.96
CA ALA A 21 18.09 15.01 -16.35
C ALA A 21 17.95 13.57 -15.83
N ILE A 22 19.05 12.80 -15.79
CA ILE A 22 19.05 11.42 -15.27
C ILE A 22 18.94 11.41 -13.74
N PHE A 23 19.66 12.29 -13.05
CA PHE A 23 19.69 12.32 -11.58
C PHE A 23 18.53 13.09 -10.95
N CYS A 24 17.81 13.92 -11.71
CA CYS A 24 16.63 14.66 -11.25
C CYS A 24 15.31 14.13 -11.83
N ALA A 25 15.29 12.92 -12.39
CA ALA A 25 14.03 12.28 -12.73
C ALA A 25 13.16 12.16 -11.45
N PRO A 26 11.90 12.62 -11.46
CA PRO A 26 11.03 12.47 -10.31
C PRO A 26 10.85 10.98 -10.01
N ALA A 27 10.92 10.60 -8.74
CA ALA A 27 10.52 9.27 -8.32
C ALA A 27 9.04 9.09 -8.69
N MET A 28 8.77 8.25 -9.69
CA MET A 28 7.40 7.92 -10.06
C MET A 28 6.84 7.02 -8.96
N ALA A 29 5.99 7.61 -8.12
CA ALA A 29 5.21 6.87 -7.13
C ALA A 29 4.34 5.82 -7.84
N ASP A 30 4.22 4.63 -7.26
CA ASP A 30 3.34 3.60 -7.79
C ASP A 30 1.90 4.01 -7.49
N ALA A 31 1.19 4.47 -8.51
CA ALA A 31 -0.14 5.07 -8.36
C ALA A 31 -1.26 4.03 -8.30
N GLU A 32 -0.95 2.75 -8.53
CA GLU A 32 -1.91 1.67 -8.63
C GLU A 32 -1.77 0.69 -7.46
N ILE A 33 -2.91 0.28 -6.91
CA ILE A 33 -2.97 -0.80 -5.91
C ILE A 33 -3.01 -2.11 -6.67
N HIS A 34 -2.02 -2.97 -6.42
CA HIS A 34 -1.90 -4.25 -7.13
C HIS A 34 -2.67 -5.35 -6.40
N LYS A 35 -3.18 -6.32 -7.16
CA LYS A 35 -3.59 -7.59 -6.58
C LYS A 35 -2.37 -8.49 -6.40
N GLY A 36 -2.27 -9.17 -5.27
CA GLY A 36 -1.12 -10.04 -5.03
C GLY A 36 -1.31 -11.06 -3.93
N THR A 37 -0.28 -11.89 -3.77
CA THR A 37 -0.28 -13.00 -2.82
C THR A 37 0.07 -12.52 -1.42
N VAL A 38 -0.66 -13.03 -0.44
CA VAL A 38 -0.36 -12.85 0.98
C VAL A 38 1.05 -13.39 1.27
N GLY A 39 1.86 -12.60 1.98
CA GLY A 39 3.23 -12.98 2.35
C GLY A 39 3.27 -14.21 3.26
N GLY A 40 4.17 -15.15 2.97
CA GLY A 40 4.28 -16.42 3.74
C GLY A 40 4.77 -16.29 5.19
N TRP A 41 4.98 -15.06 5.68
CA TRP A 41 5.33 -14.76 7.06
C TRP A 41 4.12 -14.46 7.94
N ILE A 42 2.94 -14.32 7.32
CA ILE A 42 1.70 -14.00 7.99
C ILE A 42 1.16 -15.27 8.62
N ASP A 43 0.94 -15.24 9.93
CA ASP A 43 0.30 -16.34 10.66
C ASP A 43 -1.20 -16.10 10.72
N ARG A 44 -1.95 -16.64 9.75
CA ARG A 44 -3.38 -16.35 9.62
C ARG A 44 -4.19 -16.94 10.77
N ILE A 45 -5.01 -16.09 11.39
CA ILE A 45 -6.03 -16.52 12.34
C ILE A 45 -7.19 -17.16 11.57
N GLU A 46 -7.62 -18.35 12.01
CA GLU A 46 -8.81 -19.00 11.47
C GLU A 46 -10.06 -18.16 11.80
N LEU A 47 -10.92 -17.95 10.81
CA LEU A 47 -12.16 -17.19 10.99
C LEU A 47 -13.06 -17.90 12.02
N PRO A 48 -13.27 -17.32 13.22
CA PRO A 48 -14.11 -17.96 14.22
C PRO A 48 -15.56 -18.01 13.74
N ARG A 49 -16.26 -19.10 14.07
CA ARG A 49 -17.72 -19.12 13.91
C ARG A 49 -18.33 -18.12 14.89
N ALA A 50 -19.29 -17.33 14.41
CA ALA A 50 -20.08 -16.47 15.27
C ALA A 50 -20.72 -17.30 16.40
N ASP A 51 -20.61 -16.81 17.63
CA ASP A 51 -21.21 -17.45 18.79
C ASP A 51 -22.74 -17.24 18.76
N PRO A 52 -23.53 -18.32 18.59
CA PRO A 52 -24.98 -18.21 18.44
C PRO A 52 -25.68 -17.59 19.66
N ARG A 53 -25.04 -17.60 20.83
CA ARG A 53 -25.59 -17.02 22.07
C ARG A 53 -25.83 -15.52 21.94
N PHE A 54 -25.10 -14.84 21.05
CA PHE A 54 -25.20 -13.39 20.86
C PHE A 54 -25.97 -12.99 19.61
N ASP A 55 -26.39 -13.94 18.76
CA ASP A 55 -27.05 -13.63 17.47
C ASP A 55 -28.30 -12.76 17.65
N SER A 56 -29.10 -12.99 18.69
CA SER A 56 -30.29 -12.19 18.98
C SER A 56 -29.98 -10.73 19.40
N ARG A 57 -28.73 -10.45 19.81
CA ARG A 57 -28.26 -9.13 20.23
C ARG A 57 -27.56 -8.37 19.09
N ILE A 58 -27.12 -9.08 18.06
CA ILE A 58 -26.42 -8.51 16.91
C ILE A 58 -27.46 -7.89 15.98
N LYS A 59 -27.57 -6.56 15.98
CA LYS A 59 -28.51 -5.77 15.18
C LYS A 59 -27.89 -4.43 14.80
N ASN A 60 -28.44 -3.78 13.77
CA ASN A 60 -28.16 -2.39 13.40
C ASN A 60 -26.73 -2.13 12.91
N GLY A 61 -26.21 -2.97 11.99
CA GLY A 61 -24.89 -2.70 11.39
C GLY A 61 -24.08 -3.93 10.97
N ILE A 62 -22.82 -3.94 11.40
CA ILE A 62 -21.84 -4.99 11.12
C ILE A 62 -21.48 -5.75 12.41
N SER A 63 -21.21 -7.05 12.27
CA SER A 63 -20.65 -7.88 13.34
C SER A 63 -19.22 -8.23 12.98
N ASN A 64 -18.24 -7.61 13.65
CA ASN A 64 -16.83 -7.92 13.44
C ASN A 64 -16.53 -9.35 13.92
N LEU A 65 -15.88 -10.13 13.05
CA LEU A 65 -15.48 -11.52 13.31
C LEU A 65 -13.96 -11.62 13.50
N VAL A 66 -13.21 -10.89 12.67
CA VAL A 66 -11.75 -10.81 12.72
C VAL A 66 -11.32 -9.36 12.49
N SER A 67 -10.35 -8.92 13.29
CA SER A 67 -9.58 -7.70 13.12
C SER A 67 -8.14 -8.06 13.41
N GLU A 68 -7.39 -8.38 12.36
CA GLU A 68 -6.04 -8.89 12.43
C GLU A 68 -5.07 -7.83 11.91
N TYR A 69 -4.01 -7.60 12.69
CA TYR A 69 -2.93 -6.70 12.32
C TYR A 69 -1.59 -7.35 12.68
N GLN A 70 -0.71 -7.48 11.70
CA GLN A 70 0.64 -8.03 11.88
C GLN A 70 1.68 -7.10 11.26
N ILE A 71 2.82 -6.94 11.93
CA ILE A 71 3.95 -6.16 11.42
C ILE A 71 5.20 -7.03 11.43
N ARG A 72 5.96 -6.98 10.33
CA ARG A 72 7.28 -7.57 10.21
C ARG A 72 8.32 -6.49 9.91
N GLN A 73 9.38 -6.45 10.71
CA GLN A 73 10.55 -5.62 10.44
C GLN A 73 11.38 -6.20 9.30
N ARG A 74 11.88 -5.34 8.42
CA ARG A 74 12.74 -5.67 7.28
C ARG A 74 13.97 -4.75 7.29
N PRO A 75 15.10 -5.13 6.66
CA PRO A 75 16.26 -4.25 6.57
C PRO A 75 15.98 -2.90 5.90
N ASP A 76 14.99 -2.87 4.99
CA ASP A 76 14.59 -1.74 4.15
C ASP A 76 13.31 -1.03 4.63
N GLY A 77 12.73 -1.46 5.77
CA GLY A 77 11.53 -0.82 6.32
C GLY A 77 10.64 -1.77 7.09
N ILE A 78 9.33 -1.57 6.99
CA ILE A 78 8.31 -2.40 7.62
C ILE A 78 7.39 -3.00 6.57
N GLU A 79 6.92 -4.20 6.83
CA GLU A 79 5.79 -4.79 6.11
C GLU A 79 4.64 -4.96 7.10
N ALA A 80 3.47 -4.44 6.74
CA ALA A 80 2.26 -4.52 7.55
C ALA A 80 1.20 -5.34 6.82
N PHE A 81 0.42 -6.10 7.60
CA PHE A 81 -0.69 -6.89 7.11
C PHE A 81 -1.94 -6.57 7.93
N ASP A 82 -3.01 -6.22 7.23
CA ASP A 82 -4.34 -5.96 7.77
C ASP A 82 -5.33 -6.97 7.19
N HIS A 83 -6.13 -7.60 8.04
CA HIS A 83 -7.19 -8.51 7.61
C HIS A 83 -8.44 -8.33 8.48
N TYR A 84 -9.55 -8.03 7.81
CA TYR A 84 -10.84 -7.82 8.44
C TYR A 84 -11.85 -8.80 7.88
N ALA A 85 -12.61 -9.44 8.79
CA ALA A 85 -13.79 -10.21 8.43
C ALA A 85 -14.96 -9.73 9.29
N TYR A 86 -16.08 -9.42 8.65
CA TYR A 86 -17.30 -9.02 9.33
C TYR A 86 -18.52 -9.55 8.60
N ARG A 87 -19.61 -9.73 9.36
CA ARG A 87 -20.93 -10.08 8.83
C ARG A 87 -21.78 -8.81 8.74
N ILE A 88 -22.34 -8.55 7.56
CA ILE A 88 -23.38 -7.52 7.38
C ILE A 88 -24.69 -8.06 7.97
N VAL A 89 -25.31 -7.29 8.87
CA VAL A 89 -26.51 -7.72 9.60
C VAL A 89 -27.79 -7.17 8.97
N ASP A 90 -27.73 -5.95 8.44
CA ASP A 90 -28.87 -5.25 7.84
C ASP A 90 -28.41 -4.17 6.85
N ARG A 91 -29.38 -3.38 6.35
CA ARG A 91 -29.14 -2.28 5.41
C ARG A 91 -28.16 -1.23 5.95
N THR A 92 -28.25 -0.85 7.21
CA THR A 92 -27.32 0.10 7.83
C THR A 92 -25.90 -0.48 7.82
N GLY A 93 -25.79 -1.79 8.06
CA GLY A 93 -24.54 -2.53 7.92
C GLY A 93 -23.98 -2.52 6.52
N LEU A 94 -24.85 -2.69 5.51
CA LEU A 94 -24.45 -2.63 4.11
C LEU A 94 -23.89 -1.26 3.74
N GLU A 95 -24.56 -0.17 4.16
CA GLU A 95 -24.10 1.19 3.89
C GLU A 95 -22.72 1.47 4.51
N ARG A 96 -22.40 0.85 5.64
CA ARG A 96 -21.07 0.98 6.31
C ARG A 96 -20.02 0.02 5.77
N GLY A 97 -20.40 -1.20 5.39
CA GLY A 97 -19.50 -2.28 4.98
C GLY A 97 -19.32 -2.41 3.47
N ALA A 98 -19.96 -1.55 2.66
CA ALA A 98 -19.84 -1.61 1.20
C ALA A 98 -18.53 -1.02 0.66
N ALA A 99 -17.70 -0.39 1.51
CA ALA A 99 -16.44 0.21 1.11
C ALA A 99 -15.30 -0.25 2.03
N ILE A 100 -14.13 -0.45 1.43
CA ILE A 100 -12.86 -0.61 2.14
C ILE A 100 -12.07 0.65 1.87
N ASN A 101 -11.70 1.37 2.93
CA ASN A 101 -10.90 2.59 2.85
C ASN A 101 -9.61 2.38 3.64
N PHE A 102 -8.48 2.75 3.07
CA PHE A 102 -7.19 2.80 3.74
C PHE A 102 -6.37 3.95 3.16
N GLU A 103 -5.44 4.47 3.97
CA GLU A 103 -4.58 5.59 3.61
C GLU A 103 -3.13 5.09 3.49
N PHE A 104 -2.42 5.55 2.46
CA PHE A 104 -1.00 5.26 2.28
C PHE A 104 -0.32 6.42 1.55
N ASP A 105 0.99 6.56 1.75
CA ASP A 105 1.81 7.50 1.00
C ASP A 105 2.44 6.78 -0.20
N PRO A 106 2.00 7.05 -1.44
CA PRO A 106 2.51 6.36 -2.63
C PRO A 106 3.99 6.67 -2.92
N ALA A 107 4.57 7.71 -2.31
CA ALA A 107 6.00 8.01 -2.45
C ALA A 107 6.89 7.06 -1.64
N THR A 108 6.35 6.42 -0.60
CA THR A 108 7.12 5.62 0.36
C THR A 108 6.52 4.24 0.64
N SER A 109 5.30 3.99 0.18
CA SER A 109 4.53 2.78 0.47
C SER A 109 4.10 2.09 -0.82
N GLN A 110 4.11 0.76 -0.82
CA GLN A 110 3.47 -0.06 -1.84
C GLN A 110 2.36 -0.87 -1.18
N VAL A 111 1.18 -0.92 -1.82
CA VAL A 111 0.02 -1.64 -1.28
C VAL A 111 -0.43 -2.74 -2.22
N THR A 112 -0.68 -3.91 -1.64
CA THR A 112 -1.21 -5.08 -2.33
C THR A 112 -2.50 -5.54 -1.65
N MET A 113 -3.52 -5.87 -2.45
CA MET A 113 -4.80 -6.40 -1.97
C MET A 113 -5.00 -7.85 -2.45
N ASN A 114 -5.51 -8.72 -1.58
CA ASN A 114 -5.78 -10.14 -1.89
C ASN A 114 -7.25 -10.38 -2.20
#